data_AF-A0A1H9XLK7-F1
#
_entry.id   AF-A0A1H9XLK7-F1
#
_cell.length_a   1.000
_cell.length_b   1.000
_cell.length_c   1.000
_cell.angle_alpha   90.00
_cell.angle_beta   90.00
_cell.angle_gamma   90.00
#
_symmetry.space_group_name_H-M   'P 1'
#
loop_
_entity.id
_entity.type
_entity.pdbx_description
1 polymer ?
#
loop_
_entity_poly.entity_id
_entity_poly.type
_entity_poly.pdbx_seq_one_letter_code
_entity_poly.pdbx_strand_id
1 'polypeptide(L)'
;MELSKLIAKYVVRTKYEDLPEEVVNFTKHCILDYFASAIAGSNQAPIQMLKEFVVEQGGAEQATLVTGGKTSVTHAATVVIPAALALAEWKK
;
A
#
# COMPACT_ATOMS: atom_id res chain seq x y z
N MET A 1 -8.57 -16.97 21.97
CA MET A 1 -7.74 -15.81 22.39
C MET A 1 -6.25 -16.11 22.45
N GLU A 2 -5.80 -17.36 22.65
CA GLU A 2 -4.35 -17.67 22.71
C GLU A 2 -3.61 -17.56 21.36
N LEU A 3 -4.26 -17.89 20.24
CA LEU A 3 -3.65 -17.77 18.91
C LEU A 3 -3.27 -16.32 18.55
N SER A 4 -4.18 -15.36 18.77
CA SER A 4 -3.91 -13.93 18.52
C SER A 4 -2.73 -13.43 19.36
N LYS A 5 -2.60 -13.90 20.62
CA LYS A 5 -1.43 -13.59 21.47
C LYS A 5 -0.15 -14.22 20.92
N LEU A 6 -0.21 -15.43 20.37
CA LEU A 6 0.94 -16.11 19.78
C LEU A 6 1.44 -15.36 18.54
N ILE A 7 0.53 -14.97 17.63
CA ILE A 7 0.87 -14.20 16.42
C ILE A 7 1.44 -12.84 16.80
N ALA A 8 0.81 -12.12 17.73
CA ALA A 8 1.33 -10.83 18.20
C ALA A 8 2.74 -10.96 18.81
N LYS A 9 2.99 -12.00 19.61
CA LYS A 9 4.31 -12.29 20.17
C LYS A 9 5.34 -12.62 19.08
N TYR A 10 4.96 -13.35 18.04
CA TYR A 10 5.83 -13.63 16.91
C TYR A 10 6.22 -12.32 16.21
N VAL A 11 5.24 -11.51 15.78
CA VAL A 11 5.47 -10.23 15.09
C VAL A 11 6.36 -9.27 15.88
N VAL A 12 6.14 -9.14 17.20
CA VAL A 12 6.91 -8.24 18.05
C VAL A 12 8.36 -8.71 18.27
N ARG A 13 8.61 -10.03 18.22
CA ARG A 13 9.92 -10.62 18.49
C ARG A 13 10.78 -10.81 17.25
N THR A 14 10.17 -10.96 16.07
CA THR A 14 10.87 -11.12 14.81
C THR A 14 11.72 -9.88 14.51
N LYS A 15 13.00 -10.10 14.27
CA LYS A 15 13.95 -9.09 13.78
C LYS A 15 14.28 -9.36 12.32
N TYR A 16 14.92 -8.39 11.68
CA TYR A 16 15.35 -8.53 10.29
C TYR A 16 16.36 -9.67 10.11
N GLU A 17 17.25 -9.88 11.10
CA GLU A 17 18.26 -10.94 11.06
C GLU A 17 17.67 -12.35 11.19
N ASP A 18 16.43 -12.47 11.67
CA ASP A 18 15.71 -13.74 11.75
C ASP A 18 15.14 -14.17 10.38
N LEU A 19 15.14 -13.28 9.38
CA LEU A 19 14.54 -13.52 8.07
C LEU A 19 15.53 -14.27 7.16
N PRO A 20 15.14 -15.40 6.54
CA PRO A 20 15.96 -16.05 5.53
C PRO A 20 16.27 -15.11 4.37
N GLU A 21 17.49 -15.19 3.83
CA GLU A 21 17.94 -14.31 2.75
C GLU A 21 17.01 -14.38 1.51
N GLU A 22 16.52 -15.58 1.18
CA GLU A 22 15.56 -15.81 0.10
C GLU A 22 14.26 -15.02 0.31
N VAL A 23 13.74 -15.01 1.54
CA VAL A 23 12.50 -14.28 1.89
C VAL A 23 12.71 -12.77 1.74
N VAL A 24 13.86 -12.27 2.19
CA VAL A 24 14.23 -10.85 2.03
C VAL A 24 14.31 -10.47 0.55
N ASN A 25 14.99 -11.28 -0.26
CA ASN A 25 15.16 -11.01 -1.68
C ASN A 25 13.83 -11.07 -2.43
N PHE A 26 12.99 -12.07 -2.16
CA PHE A 26 11.65 -12.17 -2.72
C PHE A 26 10.78 -10.97 -2.31
N THR A 27 10.84 -10.55 -1.04
CA THR A 27 10.08 -9.39 -0.54
C THR A 27 10.47 -8.10 -1.27
N LYS A 28 11.75 -7.90 -1.60
CA LYS A 28 12.18 -6.75 -2.42
C LYS A 28 11.51 -6.75 -3.80
N HIS A 29 11.36 -7.92 -4.42
CA HIS A 29 10.64 -8.05 -5.69
C HIS A 29 9.15 -7.74 -5.51
N CYS A 30 8.50 -8.22 -4.45
CA CYS A 30 7.11 -7.89 -4.16
C CYS A 30 6.89 -6.39 -3.96
N ILE A 31 7.80 -5.70 -3.26
CA ILE A 31 7.71 -4.24 -3.08
C ILE A 31 7.82 -3.53 -4.43
N LEU A 32 8.77 -3.95 -5.27
CA LEU A 32 8.94 -3.38 -6.60
C LEU A 32 7.72 -3.59 -7.49
N ASP A 33 7.18 -4.81 -7.52
CA ASP A 33 5.99 -5.19 -8.28
C ASP A 33 4.76 -4.39 -7.83
N TYR A 34 4.57 -4.26 -6.52
CA TYR A 34 3.49 -3.46 -5.95
C TYR A 34 3.55 -2.01 -6.39
N PHE A 35 4.71 -1.35 -6.27
CA PHE A 35 4.85 0.05 -6.68
C PHE A 35 4.72 0.23 -8.19
N ALA A 36 5.27 -0.68 -8.99
CA ALA A 36 5.13 -0.65 -10.44
C ALA A 36 3.65 -0.72 -10.84
N SER A 37 2.90 -1.64 -10.23
CA SER A 37 1.46 -1.79 -10.46
C SER A 37 0.67 -0.58 -9.98
N ALA A 38 0.99 -0.03 -8.80
CA ALA A 38 0.32 1.16 -8.27
C ALA A 38 0.54 2.40 -9.16
N ILE A 39 1.76 2.58 -9.67
CA ILE A 39 2.08 3.68 -10.59
C ILE A 39 1.34 3.50 -11.91
N ALA A 40 1.36 2.29 -12.49
CA ALA A 40 0.69 2.03 -13.75
C ALA A 40 -0.86 2.12 -13.63
N GLY A 41 -1.43 1.73 -12.49
CA GLY A 41 -2.86 1.84 -12.20
C GLY A 41 -3.33 3.22 -11.72
N SER A 42 -2.40 4.12 -11.39
CA SER A 42 -2.70 5.43 -10.80
C SER A 42 -3.68 6.28 -11.61
N ASN A 43 -3.63 6.18 -12.94
CA ASN A 43 -4.47 6.97 -13.85
C ASN A 43 -5.82 6.31 -14.18
N GLN A 44 -6.15 5.16 -13.58
CA GLN A 44 -7.45 4.51 -13.80
C GLN A 44 -8.59 5.31 -13.17
N ALA A 45 -9.75 5.31 -13.82
CA ALA A 45 -10.94 6.05 -13.38
C ALA A 45 -11.28 5.87 -11.89
N PRO A 46 -11.38 4.64 -11.33
CA PRO A 46 -11.67 4.47 -9.91
C PRO A 46 -10.63 5.13 -8.98
N ILE A 47 -9.37 5.19 -9.41
CA ILE A 47 -8.28 5.76 -8.61
C ILE A 47 -8.33 7.29 -8.63
N GLN A 48 -8.70 7.89 -9.77
CA GLN A 48 -8.93 9.33 -9.85
C GLN A 48 -10.13 9.76 -9.00
N MET A 49 -11.21 8.97 -8.99
CA MET A 49 -12.37 9.23 -8.10
C MET A 49 -11.97 9.18 -6.61
N LEU A 50 -11.16 8.17 -6.22
CA LEU A 50 -10.65 8.08 -4.85
C LEU A 50 -9.73 9.25 -4.50
N LYS A 51 -8.87 9.69 -5.44
CA LYS A 51 -8.03 10.87 -5.27
C LYS A 51 -8.87 12.12 -4.99
N GLU A 52 -9.88 12.38 -5.82
CA GLU A 52 -10.78 13.53 -5.65
C GLU A 52 -11.44 13.51 -4.28
N PHE A 53 -11.97 12.35 -3.87
CA PHE A 53 -12.58 12.16 -2.56
C PHE A 53 -11.62 12.47 -1.40
N VAL A 54 -10.39 11.92 -1.41
CA VAL A 54 -9.46 12.18 -0.30
C VAL A 54 -8.89 13.60 -0.30
N VAL A 55 -8.80 14.24 -1.47
CA VAL A 55 -8.39 15.65 -1.58
C VAL A 55 -9.48 16.54 -0.99
N GLU A 56 -10.76 16.27 -1.25
CA GLU A 56 -11.88 16.99 -0.66
C GLU A 56 -11.92 16.83 0.88
N GLN A 57 -11.63 15.63 1.39
CA GLN A 57 -11.53 15.40 2.83
C GLN A 57 -10.31 16.06 3.48
N GLY A 58 -9.31 16.47 2.71
CA GLY A 58 -8.07 17.06 3.19
C GLY A 58 -7.24 16.09 4.04
N GLY A 59 -6.57 16.63 5.07
CA GLY A 59 -5.71 15.87 5.98
C GLY A 59 -4.31 16.48 6.12
N ALA A 60 -3.62 16.15 7.21
CA ALA A 60 -2.23 16.57 7.42
C ALA A 60 -1.32 15.93 6.36
N GLU A 61 -0.39 16.69 5.78
CA GLU A 61 0.51 16.24 4.70
C GLU A 61 1.60 15.24 5.17
N GLN A 62 1.18 14.08 5.67
CA GLN A 62 2.05 13.05 6.25
C GLN A 62 2.55 12.04 5.21
N ALA A 63 1.80 11.82 4.14
CA ALA A 63 2.08 10.82 3.11
C ALA A 63 1.81 11.34 1.70
N THR A 64 2.48 10.75 0.71
CA THR A 64 2.40 11.14 -0.70
C THR A 64 1.49 10.18 -1.47
N LEU A 65 0.66 10.72 -2.36
CA LEU A 65 -0.18 9.94 -3.25
C LEU A 65 0.60 9.51 -4.49
N VAL A 66 0.37 8.29 -4.98
CA VAL A 66 0.92 7.82 -6.26
C VAL A 66 0.41 8.64 -7.45
N THR A 67 -0.75 9.29 -7.29
CA THR A 67 -1.38 10.21 -8.25
C THR A 67 -0.93 11.68 -8.11
N GLY A 68 0.08 11.95 -7.28
CA GLY A 68 0.57 13.29 -6.94
C GLY A 68 -0.20 13.99 -5.81
N GLY A 69 0.49 14.83 -5.05
CA GLY A 69 -0.03 15.52 -3.86
C GLY A 69 0.28 14.80 -2.55
N LYS A 70 -0.11 15.41 -1.43
CA LYS A 70 0.06 14.86 -0.07
C LYS A 70 -1.24 14.92 0.74
N THR A 71 -1.39 13.99 1.67
CA THR A 71 -2.54 13.91 2.60
C THR A 71 -2.14 13.07 3.82
N SER A 72 -3.11 12.77 4.71
CA SER A 72 -2.89 11.94 5.89
C SER A 72 -2.46 10.52 5.51
N VAL A 73 -1.79 9.82 6.42
CA VAL A 73 -1.34 8.43 6.16
C VAL A 73 -2.51 7.53 5.78
N THR A 74 -3.64 7.66 6.47
CA THR A 74 -4.85 6.87 6.21
C THR A 74 -5.42 7.15 4.82
N HIS A 75 -5.53 8.42 4.43
CA HIS A 75 -6.03 8.82 3.11
C HIS A 75 -5.08 8.43 1.97
N ALA A 76 -3.78 8.45 2.21
CA ALA A 76 -2.83 7.98 1.21
C ALA A 76 -3.00 6.47 0.96
N ALA A 77 -3.20 5.68 2.03
CA ALA A 77 -3.41 4.25 1.93
C ALA A 77 -4.70 3.88 1.16
N THR A 78 -5.78 4.64 1.34
CA THR A 78 -7.06 4.38 0.63
C THR A 78 -6.97 4.62 -0.88
N VAL A 79 -5.99 5.38 -1.38
CA VAL A 79 -5.77 5.60 -2.81
C VAL A 79 -4.70 4.66 -3.36
N VAL A 80 -3.56 4.54 -2.68
CA VAL A 80 -2.38 3.85 -3.22
C VAL A 80 -2.57 2.32 -3.25
N ILE A 81 -3.25 1.74 -2.27
CA ILE A 81 -3.47 0.28 -2.22
C ILE A 81 -4.39 -0.18 -3.36
N PRO A 82 -5.57 0.43 -3.61
CA PRO A 82 -6.40 0.07 -4.76
C PRO A 82 -5.72 0.34 -6.11
N ALA A 83 -4.84 1.34 -6.19
CA ALA A 83 -4.13 1.65 -7.44
C ALA A 83 -3.29 0.47 -7.94
N ALA A 84 -2.71 -0.34 -7.03
CA ALA A 84 -1.95 -1.53 -7.41
C ALA A 84 -2.83 -2.62 -8.06
N LEU A 85 -4.12 -2.68 -7.71
CA LEU A 85 -5.05 -3.70 -8.21
C LEU A 85 -5.86 -3.24 -9.42
N ALA A 86 -5.96 -1.92 -9.63
CA ALA A 86 -6.82 -1.33 -10.66
C ALA A 86 -6.53 -1.83 -12.08
N LEU A 87 -5.29 -2.24 -12.38
CA LEU A 87 -4.91 -2.77 -13.69
C LEU A 87 -5.45 -4.18 -13.96
N ALA A 88 -5.61 -5.00 -12.93
CA ALA A 88 -6.03 -6.39 -13.09
C ALA A 88 -7.55 -6.51 -13.34
N GLU A 89 -8.33 -5.61 -12.75
CA GLU A 89 -9.79 -5.78 -12.65
C GLU A 89 -10.61 -4.78 -13.48
N TRP A 90 -10.05 -3.61 -13.83
CA TRP A 90 -10.80 -2.60 -14.57
C TRP A 90 -10.78 -2.84 -16.08
N LYS A 91 -11.77 -3.60 -16.57
CA LYS A 91 -12.14 -3.63 -17.99
C LYS A 91 -13.34 -2.70 -18.22
N LYS A 92 -13.23 -1.81 -19.20
CA LYS A 92 -14.32 -0.94 -19.67
C LYS A 92 -15.50 -1.75 -20.20
#